data_AF-G4Z1V5-F1
#
_entry.id   AF-G4Z1V5-F1
#
_cell.length_a   1.000
_cell.length_b   1.000
_cell.length_c   1.000
_cell.angle_alpha   90.00
_cell.angle_beta   90.00
_cell.angle_gamma   90.00
#
_symmetry.space_group_name_H-M   'P 1'
#
loop_
_entity.id
_entity.type
_entity.pdbx_description
1 polymer ?
#
loop_
_entity_poly.entity_id
_entity_poly.type
_entity_poly.pdbx_seq_one_letter_code
_entity_poly.pdbx_strand_id
1 'polypeptide(L)'
;TPVMEACAHGHVDVVRCLLDAGGSTSDVDFAGRTALMRAADGGHEGIVAILLEKGGDVDIDFPDKRRWTALHCSVAADRLGVIKLLCK
;
A
#
# COMPACT_ATOMS: atom_id res chain seq x y z
N THR A 1 -9.95 -3.08 -4.88
CA THR A 1 -9.79 -3.83 -6.15
C THR A 1 -8.92 -5.05 -5.91
N PRO A 2 -8.77 -6.00 -6.87
CA PRO A 2 -7.97 -7.21 -6.64
C PRO A 2 -6.55 -6.92 -6.13
N VAL A 3 -5.90 -5.86 -6.63
CA VAL A 3 -4.59 -5.39 -6.14
C VAL A 3 -4.67 -5.02 -4.66
N MET A 4 -5.67 -4.24 -4.24
CA MET A 4 -5.83 -3.83 -2.84
C MET A 4 -6.06 -5.02 -1.89
N GLU A 5 -6.84 -6.02 -2.30
CA GLU A 5 -7.09 -7.22 -1.48
C GLU A 5 -5.80 -8.06 -1.33
N ALA A 6 -5.06 -8.24 -2.41
CA ALA A 6 -3.75 -8.91 -2.37
C ALA A 6 -2.75 -8.15 -1.47
N CYS A 7 -2.76 -6.82 -1.53
CA CYS A 7 -1.96 -5.95 -0.65
C CYS A 7 -2.37 -6.07 0.82
N ALA A 8 -3.67 -6.11 1.13
CA ALA A 8 -4.17 -6.23 2.50
C ALA A 8 -3.77 -7.58 3.14
N HIS A 9 -3.67 -8.64 2.34
CA HIS A 9 -3.40 -10.00 2.81
C HIS A 9 -1.96 -10.47 2.61
N GLY A 10 -1.05 -9.62 2.12
CA GLY A 10 0.36 -9.96 2.05
C GLY A 10 0.72 -10.91 0.90
N HIS A 11 -0.10 -10.98 -0.15
CA HIS A 11 0.10 -11.91 -1.27
C HIS A 11 1.06 -11.34 -2.32
N VAL A 12 2.36 -11.34 -2.01
CA VAL A 12 3.43 -10.70 -2.81
C VAL A 12 3.38 -11.09 -4.28
N ASP A 13 3.34 -12.39 -4.59
CA ASP A 13 3.38 -12.87 -5.98
C ASP A 13 2.10 -12.51 -6.76
N VAL A 14 0.96 -12.51 -6.06
CA VAL A 14 -0.33 -12.09 -6.65
C VAL A 14 -0.31 -10.60 -6.94
N VAL A 15 0.25 -9.77 -6.04
CA VAL A 15 0.44 -8.33 -6.31
C VAL A 15 1.28 -8.13 -7.56
N ARG A 16 2.43 -8.79 -7.70
CA ARG A 16 3.26 -8.68 -8.91
C ARG A 16 2.49 -9.05 -10.16
N CYS A 17 1.82 -10.21 -10.15
CA CYS A 17 1.03 -10.70 -11.27
C CYS A 17 -0.08 -9.71 -11.68
N LEU A 18 -0.82 -9.16 -10.72
CA LEU A 18 -1.89 -8.21 -10.99
C LEU A 18 -1.36 -6.88 -11.55
N LEU A 19 -0.23 -6.39 -11.03
CA LEU A 19 0.40 -5.17 -11.54
C LEU A 19 0.97 -5.37 -12.95
N ASP A 20 1.58 -6.52 -13.23
CA ASP A 20 2.07 -6.88 -14.56
C ASP A 20 0.94 -7.02 -15.58
N ALA A 21 -0.27 -7.39 -15.12
CA ALA A 21 -1.49 -7.40 -15.93
C ALA A 21 -2.17 -6.02 -16.10
N GLY A 22 -1.56 -4.93 -15.60
CA GLY A 22 -2.09 -3.57 -15.70
C GLY A 22 -3.08 -3.19 -14.59
N GLY A 23 -3.07 -3.89 -13.45
CA GLY A 23 -3.85 -3.53 -12.28
C GLY A 23 -3.48 -2.14 -11.74
N SER A 24 -4.51 -1.37 -11.35
CA SER A 24 -4.35 -0.02 -10.81
C SER A 24 -3.87 -0.02 -9.36
N THR A 25 -2.91 0.87 -9.05
CA THR A 25 -2.44 1.17 -7.70
C THR A 25 -3.08 2.42 -7.09
N SER A 26 -3.74 3.24 -7.92
CA SER A 26 -4.38 4.50 -7.52
C SER A 26 -5.84 4.35 -7.11
N ASP A 27 -6.40 3.14 -7.22
CA ASP A 27 -7.75 2.86 -6.74
C ASP A 27 -7.87 3.07 -5.23
N VAL A 28 -9.02 3.55 -4.81
CA VAL A 28 -9.37 3.74 -3.40
C VAL A 28 -10.64 2.97 -3.03
N ASP A 29 -10.70 2.50 -1.79
CA ASP A 29 -11.91 1.90 -1.24
C ASP A 29 -12.93 2.95 -0.76
N PHE A 30 -14.04 2.49 -0.18
CA PHE A 30 -15.08 3.37 0.35
C PHE A 30 -14.62 4.30 1.49
N ALA A 31 -13.51 3.99 2.15
CA ALA A 31 -12.89 4.82 3.18
C ALA A 31 -11.83 5.78 2.60
N GLY A 32 -11.58 5.73 1.29
CA GLY A 32 -10.53 6.50 0.63
C GLY A 32 -9.15 5.88 0.80
N ARG A 33 -9.03 4.63 1.24
CA ARG A 33 -7.73 3.99 1.45
C ARG A 33 -7.17 3.43 0.15
N THR A 34 -5.88 3.63 -0.06
CA THR A 34 -5.13 3.11 -1.22
C THR A 34 -4.60 1.69 -0.97
N ALA A 35 -4.10 1.03 -2.02
CA ALA A 35 -3.38 -0.24 -1.89
C ALA A 35 -2.15 -0.13 -0.96
N LEU A 36 -1.43 1.00 -1.01
CA LEU A 36 -0.27 1.25 -0.15
C LEU A 36 -0.67 1.30 1.33
N MET A 37 -1.79 1.96 1.68
CA MET A 37 -2.27 1.99 3.06
C MET A 37 -2.62 0.60 3.58
N ARG A 38 -3.20 -0.26 2.73
CA ARG A 38 -3.54 -1.65 3.11
C ARG A 38 -2.28 -2.50 3.34
N ALA A 39 -1.29 -2.38 2.46
CA ALA A 39 0.01 -3.03 2.67
C ALA A 39 0.72 -2.52 3.92
N ALA A 40 0.66 -1.20 4.17
CA ALA A 40 1.31 -0.55 5.29
C ALA A 40 0.69 -0.93 6.65
N ASP A 41 -0.64 -0.97 6.75
CA ASP A 41 -1.38 -1.45 7.93
C ASP A 41 -1.06 -2.92 8.26
N GLY A 42 -0.96 -3.75 7.21
CA GLY A 42 -0.59 -5.17 7.30
C GLY A 42 0.88 -5.43 7.62
N GLY A 43 1.77 -4.44 7.48
CA GLY A 43 3.21 -4.62 7.69
C GLY A 43 3.92 -5.35 6.54
N HIS A 44 3.34 -5.37 5.34
CA HIS A 44 3.82 -6.17 4.21
C HIS A 44 4.97 -5.46 3.47
N GLU A 45 6.16 -5.44 4.07
CA GLU A 45 7.35 -4.71 3.58
C GLU A 45 7.66 -4.99 2.10
N GLY A 46 7.61 -6.25 1.67
CA GLY A 46 7.87 -6.62 0.27
C GLY A 46 6.85 -6.02 -0.70
N ILE A 47 5.58 -5.91 -0.29
CA ILE A 47 4.53 -5.28 -1.10
C ILE A 47 4.70 -3.76 -1.11
N VAL A 48 5.00 -3.16 0.05
CA VAL A 48 5.30 -1.72 0.13
C VAL A 48 6.46 -1.38 -0.80
N ALA A 49 7.54 -2.15 -0.78
CA ALA A 49 8.66 -1.97 -1.70
C ALA A 49 8.23 -2.10 -3.17
N ILE A 50 7.44 -3.12 -3.55
CA ILE A 50 6.93 -3.27 -4.91
C ILE A 50 6.12 -2.05 -5.36
N LEU A 51 5.22 -1.55 -4.50
CA LEU A 51 4.36 -0.42 -4.82
C LEU A 51 5.17 0.89 -4.97
N LEU A 52 6.23 1.07 -4.18
CA LEU A 52 7.13 2.23 -4.27
C LEU A 52 8.09 2.12 -5.48
N GLU A 53 8.64 0.93 -5.77
CA GLU A 53 9.58 0.70 -6.88
C GLU A 53 8.92 0.81 -8.26
N LYS A 54 7.66 0.37 -8.40
CA LYS A 54 6.96 0.35 -9.69
C LYS A 54 6.56 1.74 -10.19
N GLY A 55 6.83 2.82 -9.46
CA GLY A 55 6.85 4.21 -9.95
C GLY A 55 5.55 4.75 -10.56
N GLY A 56 4.45 4.01 -10.50
CA GLY A 56 3.15 4.44 -11.02
C GLY A 56 2.31 5.04 -9.93
N ASP A 57 1.96 6.33 -10.05
CA ASP A 57 0.90 7.09 -9.35
C ASP A 57 0.66 6.82 -7.84
N VAL A 58 1.62 6.19 -7.15
CA VAL A 58 1.55 5.96 -5.71
C VAL A 58 2.01 7.24 -5.04
N ASP A 59 1.02 8.05 -4.69
CA ASP A 59 1.20 9.19 -3.82
C ASP A 59 1.21 8.68 -2.35
N ILE A 60 2.39 8.72 -1.74
CA ILE A 60 2.61 8.26 -0.36
C ILE A 60 1.91 9.16 0.68
N ASP A 61 1.66 10.41 0.30
CA ASP A 61 1.02 11.44 1.13
C ASP A 61 -0.48 11.56 0.83
N PHE A 62 -1.01 10.77 -0.09
CA PHE A 62 -2.44 10.75 -0.41
C PHE A 62 -3.26 10.38 0.84
N PRO A 63 -4.16 11.27 1.32
CA PRO A 63 -4.91 11.04 2.53
C PRO A 63 -6.21 10.27 2.27
N ASP A 64 -6.56 9.38 3.20
CA ASP A 64 -7.90 8.80 3.26
C ASP A 64 -8.93 9.82 3.79
N LYS A 65 -10.18 9.39 3.95
CA LYS A 65 -11.25 10.27 4.46
C LYS A 65 -11.03 10.77 5.89
N ARG A 66 -10.14 10.13 6.67
CA ARG A 66 -9.73 10.53 8.03
C ARG A 66 -8.44 11.34 8.03
N ARG A 67 -7.92 11.74 6.87
CA ARG A 67 -6.62 12.41 6.70
C ARG A 67 -5.43 11.51 7.06
N TRP A 68 -5.61 10.19 7.03
CA TRP A 68 -4.53 9.23 7.27
C TRP A 68 -3.83 8.86 5.97
N THR A 69 -2.51 8.78 6.04
CA THR A 69 -1.64 8.33 4.96
C THR A 69 -1.14 6.91 5.26
N ALA A 70 -0.38 6.31 4.34
CA ALA A 70 0.26 5.02 4.60
C ALA A 70 1.15 5.03 5.85
N LEU A 71 1.81 6.16 6.14
CA LEU A 71 2.63 6.34 7.33
C LEU A 71 1.79 6.35 8.63
N HIS A 72 0.60 6.96 8.61
CA HIS A 72 -0.30 6.93 9.76
C HIS A 72 -0.73 5.48 10.09
N CYS A 73 -1.07 4.70 9.06
CA CYS A 73 -1.45 3.29 9.23
C CYS A 73 -0.30 2.44 9.79
N SER A 74 0.91 2.58 9.23
CA SER A 74 2.07 1.78 9.68
C SER A 74 2.50 2.14 11.10
N VAL A 75 2.41 3.41 11.50
CA VAL A 75 2.65 3.84 12.89
C VAL A 75 1.58 3.29 13.84
N ALA A 76 0.29 3.41 13.48
CA ALA A 76 -0.80 2.92 14.33
C ALA A 76 -0.76 1.40 14.56
N ALA A 77 -0.24 0.64 13.59
CA ALA A 77 -0.13 -0.82 13.64
C ALA A 77 1.26 -1.33 14.05
N ASP A 78 2.16 -0.46 14.50
CA ASP A 78 3.54 -0.79 14.93
C ASP A 78 4.36 -1.56 13.87
N ARG A 79 4.31 -1.09 12.62
CA ARG A 79 4.97 -1.74 11.47
C ARG A 79 6.33 -1.11 11.21
N LEU A 80 7.29 -1.36 12.10
CA LEU A 80 8.62 -0.73 12.05
C LEU A 80 9.33 -0.82 10.70
N GLY A 81 9.30 -1.98 10.04
CA GLY A 81 9.94 -2.15 8.73
C GLY A 81 9.30 -1.29 7.64
N VAL A 82 7.96 -1.21 7.61
CA VAL A 82 7.24 -0.32 6.71
C VAL A 82 7.52 1.15 7.01
N ILE A 83 7.55 1.55 8.29
CA ILE A 83 7.89 2.93 8.69
C ILE A 83 9.26 3.31 8.12
N LYS A 84 10.26 2.42 8.24
CA LYS A 84 11.60 2.63 7.66
C LYS A 84 11.59 2.69 6.14
N LEU A 85 10.66 2.05 5.45
CA LEU A 85 10.53 2.14 4.00
C LEU A 85 9.90 3.47 3.57
N LEU A 86 8.89 3.94 4.30
CA LEU A 86 8.15 5.18 3.98
C LEU A 86 8.87 6.47 4.40
N CYS A 87 9.82 6.40 5.33
CA CYS A 87 10.61 7.55 5.78
C CYS A 87 11.96 7.72 5.04
N LYS A 88 12.23 6.91 4.02
CA LYS A 88 13.41 7.06 3.15
C LYS A 88 13.12 8.01 2.01
#